data_AF-A0A1E3VXK1-F1
#
_entry.id   AF-A0A1E3VXK1-F1
#
_cell.length_a   1.000
_cell.length_b   1.000
_cell.length_c   1.000
_cell.angle_alpha   90.00
_cell.angle_beta   90.00
_cell.angle_gamma   90.00
#
_symmetry.space_group_name_H-M   'P 1'
#
loop_
_entity.id
_entity.type
_entity.pdbx_description
1 polymer ?
#
loop_
_entity_poly.entity_id
_entity_poly.type
_entity_poly.pdbx_seq_one_letter_code
_entity_poly.pdbx_strand_id
1 'polypeptide(L)'
;MQNRSATAYSGPAVICRVKFIPIAGYKANDPGIKFMAQSNEIEVWLIPVSRTNMYVPYRIVLPTPVGYGTAVVTSIQVAGSKRASAD
;
A
#
# COMPACT_ATOMS: atom_id res chain seq x y z
N MET A 1 -14.83 11.15 16.48
CA MET A 1 -15.57 9.88 16.54
C MET A 1 -15.27 9.10 15.26
N GLN A 2 -14.43 8.07 15.32
CA GLN A 2 -14.21 7.20 14.15
C GLN A 2 -15.22 6.06 14.21
N ASN A 3 -16.10 6.03 13.21
CA ASN A 3 -17.08 4.97 13.02
C ASN A 3 -16.32 3.66 12.77
N ARG A 4 -16.15 2.83 13.81
CA ARG A 4 -15.60 1.47 13.66
C ARG A 4 -16.65 0.62 12.96
N SER A 5 -16.64 0.66 11.63
CA SER A 5 -17.26 -0.42 10.85
C SER A 5 -16.60 -1.74 11.27
N ALA A 6 -17.39 -2.79 11.44
CA ALA A 6 -16.98 -4.10 11.94
C ALA A 6 -16.05 -4.89 10.99
N THR A 7 -15.29 -4.20 10.13
CA THR A 7 -14.57 -4.73 8.97
C THR A 7 -13.09 -4.39 8.97
N ALA A 8 -12.48 -4.28 10.16
CA ALA A 8 -11.02 -4.34 10.23
C ALA A 8 -10.59 -5.78 9.90
N TYR A 9 -9.75 -5.96 8.87
CA TYR A 9 -9.21 -7.29 8.52
C TYR A 9 -8.56 -7.95 9.75
N SER A 10 -8.99 -9.18 10.04
CA SER A 10 -8.48 -10.00 11.14
C SER A 10 -7.91 -11.29 10.55
N GLY A 11 -6.59 -11.32 10.38
CA GLY A 11 -5.88 -12.43 9.76
C GLY A 11 -4.40 -12.12 9.58
N PRO A 12 -3.60 -13.06 9.05
CA PRO A 12 -2.19 -12.82 8.79
C PRO A 12 -2.03 -11.72 7.74
N ALA A 13 -1.06 -10.84 7.97
CA ALA A 13 -0.62 -9.83 7.03
C ALA A 13 0.90 -9.85 6.93
N VAL A 14 1.42 -9.65 5.73
CA VAL A 14 2.84 -9.42 5.49
C VAL A 14 3.07 -7.91 5.51
N ILE A 15 3.99 -7.46 6.35
CA ILE A 15 4.35 -6.04 6.43
C ILE A 15 5.64 -5.84 5.64
N CYS A 16 5.55 -5.07 4.56
CA CYS A 16 6.67 -4.77 3.69
C CYS A 16 7.10 -3.32 3.88
N ARG A 17 8.40 -3.09 4.09
CA ARG A 17 9.00 -1.76 3.98
C ARG A 17 9.14 -1.40 2.51
N VAL A 18 8.73 -0.19 2.15
CA VAL A 18 8.77 0.30 0.77
C VAL A 18 9.78 1.43 0.66
N LYS A 19 10.54 1.44 -0.43
CA LYS A 19 11.41 2.55 -0.80
C LYS A 19 10.86 3.26 -2.03
N PHE A 20 10.68 4.57 -1.92
CA PHE A 20 10.33 5.38 -3.08
C PHE A 20 11.60 5.73 -3.87
N ILE A 21 11.68 5.24 -5.12
CA ILE A 21 12.80 5.51 -6.04
C ILE A 21 12.22 6.24 -7.26
N PRO A 22 12.37 7.57 -7.35
CA PRO A 22 11.86 8.31 -8.51
C PRO A 22 12.69 7.96 -9.75
N ILE A 23 12.04 7.45 -10.80
CA ILE A 23 12.72 7.01 -12.04
C ILE A 23 12.72 8.14 -13.09
N ALA A 24 11.55 8.59 -13.54
CA ALA A 24 11.42 9.65 -14.55
C ALA A 24 10.09 10.41 -14.39
N GLY A 25 9.98 11.59 -15.02
CA GLY A 25 8.75 12.41 -15.03
C GLY A 25 8.50 13.27 -13.79
N TYR A 26 9.32 13.11 -12.73
CA TYR A 26 9.24 13.95 -11.53
C TYR A 26 9.99 15.28 -11.70
N LYS A 27 9.47 16.36 -11.10
CA LYS A 27 10.16 17.65 -11.05
C LYS A 27 11.40 17.54 -10.16
N ALA A 28 12.59 17.82 -10.72
CA ALA A 28 13.88 17.57 -10.08
C ALA A 28 14.07 18.22 -8.69
N ASN A 29 13.44 19.38 -8.46
CA ASN A 29 13.53 20.12 -7.20
C ASN A 29 12.23 20.14 -6.41
N ASP A 30 11.34 19.16 -6.64
CA ASP A 30 10.13 19.01 -5.85
C ASP A 30 10.49 18.57 -4.41
N PRO A 31 10.16 19.37 -3.38
CA PRO A 31 10.49 19.03 -1.99
C PRO A 31 9.82 17.74 -1.52
N GLY A 32 8.60 17.45 -2.00
CA GLY A 32 7.86 16.24 -1.65
C GLY A 32 8.52 14.99 -2.23
N ILE A 33 8.99 15.05 -3.47
CA ILE A 33 9.74 13.96 -4.10
C ILE A 33 11.06 13.70 -3.37
N LYS A 34 11.81 14.74 -3.01
CA LYS A 34 13.06 14.59 -2.23
C LYS A 34 12.80 13.98 -0.86
N PHE A 35 11.78 14.47 -0.16
CA PHE A 35 11.36 13.96 1.15
C PHE A 35 11.01 12.46 1.08
N MET A 36 10.15 12.07 0.13
CA MET A 36 9.74 10.68 -0.07
C MET A 36 10.93 9.78 -0.46
N ALA A 37 11.83 10.27 -1.32
CA ALA A 37 13.00 9.50 -1.76
C ALA A 37 14.02 9.28 -0.63
N GLN A 38 14.10 10.20 0.34
CA GLN A 38 14.97 10.07 1.50
C GLN A 38 14.35 9.19 2.60
N SER A 39 13.02 9.20 2.73
CA SER A 39 12.31 8.38 3.71
C SER A 39 12.52 6.87 3.52
N ASN A 40 12.51 6.14 4.64
CA ASN A 40 12.52 4.67 4.71
C ASN A 40 11.34 4.12 5.55
N GLU A 41 10.34 4.97 5.85
CA GLU A 41 9.27 4.70 6.82
C GLU A 41 7.95 4.37 6.14
N ILE A 42 7.98 4.11 4.83
CA ILE A 42 6.78 3.69 4.10
C ILE A 42 6.58 2.20 4.37
N GLU A 43 5.38 1.85 4.84
CA GLU A 43 4.97 0.47 5.08
C GLU A 43 3.71 0.13 4.30
N VAL A 44 3.69 -1.05 3.71
CA VAL A 44 2.49 -1.65 3.11
C VAL A 44 2.19 -2.98 3.79
N TRP A 45 0.94 -3.13 4.21
CA TRP A 45 0.42 -4.32 4.83
C TRP A 45 -0.35 -5.08 3.75
N LEU A 46 0.16 -6.25 3.39
CA LEU A 46 -0.35 -7.10 2.34
C LEU A 46 -1.11 -8.28 2.95
N ILE A 47 -2.34 -8.50 2.51
CA ILE A 47 -3.17 -9.62 2.95
C ILE A 47 -3.32 -10.64 1.83
N PRO A 48 -3.31 -11.96 2.14
CA PRO A 48 -3.48 -13.00 1.14
C PRO A 48 -4.91 -12.99 0.59
N VAL A 49 -5.03 -13.23 -0.72
CA VAL A 49 -6.32 -13.44 -1.38
C VAL A 49 -6.63 -14.95 -1.37
N SER A 50 -7.72 -15.32 -0.69
CA SER A 50 -8.16 -16.71 -0.54
C SER A 50 -8.17 -17.48 -1.86
N ARG A 51 -7.61 -18.70 -1.83
CA ARG A 51 -7.53 -19.62 -3.00
C ARG A 51 -6.70 -19.10 -4.17
N THR A 52 -5.80 -18.15 -3.93
CA THR A 52 -4.82 -17.68 -4.91
C THR A 52 -3.44 -17.53 -4.27
N ASN A 53 -2.40 -17.40 -5.09
CA ASN A 53 -1.05 -17.02 -4.64
C ASN A 53 -0.82 -15.51 -4.71
N MET A 54 -1.89 -14.71 -4.64
CA MET A 54 -1.82 -13.25 -4.74
C MET A 54 -2.02 -12.59 -3.38
N TYR A 55 -1.37 -11.44 -3.20
CA TYR A 55 -1.54 -10.57 -2.07
C TYR A 55 -2.07 -9.22 -2.54
N VAL A 56 -2.91 -8.59 -1.73
CA VAL A 56 -3.43 -7.25 -2.00
C VAL A 56 -3.08 -6.30 -0.86
N PRO A 57 -2.81 -5.01 -1.15
CA PRO A 57 -2.63 -4.00 -0.11
C PRO A 57 -3.92 -3.84 0.68
N TYR A 58 -3.82 -3.89 2.01
CA TYR A 58 -4.92 -3.58 2.92
C TYR A 58 -4.71 -2.23 3.62
N ARG A 59 -3.47 -1.94 4.01
CA ARG A 59 -3.09 -0.69 4.68
C ARG A 59 -1.75 -0.19 4.17
N ILE A 60 -1.67 1.12 3.92
CA ILE A 60 -0.43 1.81 3.56
C ILE A 60 -0.22 2.90 4.60
N VAL A 61 0.99 3.01 5.11
CA VAL A 61 1.45 4.11 5.96
C VAL A 61 2.63 4.76 5.29
N LEU A 62 2.62 6.08 5.20
CA LEU A 62 3.72 6.86 4.67
C LEU A 62 3.91 8.13 5.50
N PRO A 63 5.15 8.59 5.68
CA PRO A 63 5.37 9.87 6.33
C PRO A 63 4.98 11.00 5.38
N THR A 64 4.53 12.08 5.96
CA THR A 64 4.22 13.37 5.32
C THR A 64 4.85 14.48 6.16
N PRO A 65 4.96 15.71 5.65
CA PRO A 65 5.53 16.82 6.42
C PRO A 65 4.82 17.11 7.75
N VAL A 66 3.55 16.70 7.90
CA VAL A 66 2.72 16.96 9.09
C VAL A 66 2.43 15.70 9.92
N GLY A 67 3.18 14.61 9.71
CA GLY A 67 2.98 13.33 10.39
C GLY A 67 2.73 12.18 9.43
N TYR A 68 2.11 11.10 9.88
CA TYR A 68 1.90 9.92 9.03
C TYR A 68 0.53 9.94 8.33
N GLY A 69 0.56 9.80 7.00
CA GLY A 69 -0.61 9.49 6.20
C GLY A 69 -0.90 7.99 6.27
N THR A 70 -2.18 7.62 6.38
CA THR A 70 -2.62 6.22 6.32
C THR A 70 -3.73 6.08 5.30
N ALA A 71 -3.60 5.12 4.37
CA ALA A 71 -4.67 4.66 3.52
C ALA A 71 -5.08 3.25 3.96
N VAL A 72 -6.38 3.00 4.10
CA VAL A 72 -6.94 1.69 4.44
C VAL A 72 -7.97 1.32 3.39
N VAL A 73 -7.93 0.07 2.95
CA VAL A 73 -8.91 -0.44 1.99
C VAL A 73 -10.27 -0.60 2.66
N THR A 74 -11.30 -0.05 2.00
CA THR A 74 -12.69 -0.10 2.47
C THR A 74 -13.49 -1.25 1.87
N SER A 75 -13.11 -1.74 0.69
CA SER A 75 -13.71 -2.90 0.04
C SER A 75 -12.72 -3.59 -0.90
N ILE A 76 -12.82 -4.91 -1.00
CA ILE A 76 -12.02 -5.74 -1.91
C ILE A 76 -12.98 -6.61 -2.72
N GLN A 77 -12.94 -6.47 -4.04
CA GLN A 77 -13.67 -7.32 -4.97
C GLN A 77 -12.66 -8.06 -5.83
N VAL A 78 -12.59 -9.38 -5.67
CA VAL A 78 -11.73 -10.25 -6.49
C VAL A 78 -12.62 -11.02 -7.44
N ALA A 79 -12.61 -10.63 -8.72
CA ALA A 79 -13.19 -11.45 -9.78
C ALA A 79 -12.32 -12.70 -9.98
N GLY A 80 -12.95 -13.85 -10.27
CA GLY A 80 -12.26 -15.14 -10.38
C GLY A 80 -11.00 -15.12 -11.24
N SER A 81 -10.07 -16.01 -10.93
CA SER A 81 -8.73 -16.09 -11.54
C SER A 81 -8.80 -16.43 -13.03
N LYS A 82 -8.71 -15.41 -13.90
CA LYS A 82 -8.11 -15.61 -15.23
C LYS A 82 -6.60 -15.49 -15.04
N ARG A 83 -5.86 -16.58 -15.27
CA ARG A 83 -4.41 -16.48 -15.43
C ARG A 83 -4.18 -15.58 -16.65
N ALA A 84 -3.50 -14.46 -16.49
CA ALA A 84 -2.91 -13.78 -17.64
C ALA A 84 -1.84 -14.74 -18.18
N SER A 85 -2.09 -15.32 -19.36
CA SER A 85 -1.03 -15.99 -20.13
C SER A 85 -0.04 -14.90 -20.53
N ALA A 86 1.23 -15.10 -20.22
CA ALA A 86 2.29 -14.31 -20.81
C ALA A 86 2.71 -15.05 -22.08
N ASP A 87 2.08 -14.67 -23.20
CA ASP A 87 2.59 -14.96 -24.54
C ASP A 87 3.38 -13.74 -25.04
#